data_AF-A0A922ZZX5-F1
#
_entry.id   AF-A0A922ZZX5-F1
#
_cell.length_a   1.000
_cell.length_b   1.000
_cell.length_c   1.000
_cell.angle_alpha   90.00
_cell.angle_beta   90.00
_cell.angle_gamma   90.00
#
_symmetry.space_group_name_H-M   'P 1'
#
loop_
_entity.id
_entity.type
_entity.pdbx_description
1 polymer ?
#
loop_
_entity_poly.entity_id
_entity_poly.type
_entity_poly.pdbx_seq_one_letter_code
_entity_poly.pdbx_strand_id
1 'polypeptide(L)'
;MVQVSSGNAFEFSREVSFGDVKKNLAPIWFSKMITDEHSIDRERCQHCGTCAELCPTGAIDPEKGAVNKEVCVDCMGCINNCPAQAVRMVYWGKPLVGYHDFLRQQGIAVKEPKEIVHGES
;
A
#
# COMPACT_ATOMS: atom_id res chain seq x y z
N MET A 1 -8.72 -29.07 3.73
CA MET A 1 -7.82 -29.37 2.60
C MET A 1 -8.73 -29.63 1.41
N VAL A 2 -8.85 -28.69 0.48
CA VAL A 2 -9.76 -28.81 -0.67
C VAL A 2 -8.98 -29.39 -1.84
N GLN A 3 -9.40 -30.53 -2.38
CA GLN A 3 -8.83 -31.09 -3.60
C GLN A 3 -9.56 -30.51 -4.80
N VAL A 4 -8.84 -29.77 -5.64
CA VAL A 4 -9.33 -29.29 -6.93
C VAL A 4 -8.95 -30.35 -7.96
N SER A 5 -9.88 -31.27 -8.24
CA SER A 5 -9.83 -32.10 -9.44
C SER A 5 -11.07 -31.81 -10.27
N SER A 6 -10.89 -31.77 -11.60
CA SER A 6 -11.92 -31.56 -12.62
C SER A 6 -12.63 -30.20 -12.62
N GLY A 7 -11.97 -29.18 -13.21
CA GLY A 7 -12.51 -28.19 -14.17
C GLY A 7 -13.76 -27.36 -13.85
N ASN A 8 -14.40 -27.57 -12.70
CA ASN A 8 -15.62 -26.89 -12.29
C ASN A 8 -15.24 -25.80 -11.28
N ALA A 9 -15.80 -24.60 -11.47
CA ALA A 9 -15.67 -23.52 -10.50
C ALA A 9 -16.23 -24.01 -9.15
N PHE A 10 -15.42 -23.92 -8.09
CA PHE A 10 -15.86 -24.26 -6.75
C PHE A 10 -16.88 -23.22 -6.29
N GLU A 11 -18.11 -23.65 -6.01
CA GLU A 11 -19.15 -22.79 -5.49
C GLU A 11 -18.89 -22.55 -3.99
N PHE A 12 -18.21 -21.44 -3.70
CA PHE A 12 -17.88 -21.04 -2.33
C PHE A 12 -19.11 -20.39 -1.69
N SER A 13 -19.89 -21.17 -0.95
CA SER A 13 -20.90 -20.62 -0.04
C SER A 13 -20.25 -20.32 1.31
N ARG A 14 -20.35 -19.07 1.76
CA ARG A 14 -19.87 -18.65 3.08
C ARG A 14 -21.05 -18.26 3.95
N GLU A 15 -21.26 -18.99 5.03
CA GLU A 15 -22.11 -18.53 6.13
C GLU A 15 -21.30 -17.56 6.99
N VAL A 16 -21.77 -16.31 7.08
CA VAL A 16 -21.12 -15.29 7.92
C VAL A 16 -21.43 -15.60 9.38
N SER A 17 -20.48 -16.24 10.06
CA SER A 17 -20.58 -16.52 11.50
C SER A 17 -20.27 -15.28 12.33
N PHE A 18 -20.87 -15.16 13.51
CA PHE A 18 -20.53 -14.12 14.50
C PHE A 18 -19.03 -14.10 14.87
N GLY A 19 -18.36 -15.27 14.77
CA GLY A 19 -16.91 -15.38 14.95
C GLY A 19 -16.10 -14.66 13.86
N ASP A 20 -16.63 -14.57 12.64
CA ASP A 20 -16.00 -13.83 11.54
C ASP A 20 -16.18 -12.32 11.70
N VAL A 21 -17.30 -11.89 12.27
CA VAL A 21 -17.56 -10.48 12.58
C VAL A 21 -16.56 -9.96 13.62
N LYS A 22 -16.31 -10.72 14.71
CA LYS A 22 -15.30 -10.37 15.73
C LYS A 22 -13.87 -10.35 15.17
N LYS A 23 -13.52 -11.28 14.28
CA LYS A 23 -12.21 -11.32 13.63
C LYS A 23 -11.96 -10.16 12.68
N ASN A 24 -12.99 -9.59 12.08
CA ASN A 24 -12.84 -8.51 11.09
C ASN A 24 -12.95 -7.10 11.69
N LEU A 25 -13.66 -6.91 12.81
CA LEU A 25 -13.83 -5.60 13.43
C LEU A 25 -12.61 -5.14 14.25
N ALA A 26 -11.95 -6.07 14.97
CA ALA A 26 -10.83 -5.73 15.84
C ALA A 26 -9.52 -5.34 15.11
N PRO A 27 -9.10 -5.99 14.00
CA PRO A 27 -7.78 -5.72 13.41
C PRO A 27 -7.70 -4.41 12.63
N ILE A 28 -8.77 -4.03 11.92
CA ILE A 28 -8.79 -2.79 11.10
C ILE A 28 -8.74 -1.55 11.99
N TRP A 29 -9.41 -1.60 13.15
CA TRP A 29 -9.36 -0.50 14.11
C TRP A 29 -8.01 -0.44 14.83
N PHE A 30 -7.42 -1.60 15.16
CA PHE A 30 -6.10 -1.67 15.79
C PHE A 30 -4.99 -1.15 14.86
N SER A 31 -5.02 -1.47 13.56
CA SER A 31 -4.03 -0.98 12.60
C SER A 31 -4.08 0.54 12.43
N LYS A 32 -5.27 1.14 12.49
CA LYS A 32 -5.41 2.60 12.42
C LYS A 32 -4.94 3.32 13.67
N MET A 33 -4.98 2.66 14.82
CA MET A 33 -4.50 3.24 16.09
C MET A 33 -2.98 3.43 16.12
N ILE A 34 -2.24 2.66 15.34
CA ILE A 34 -0.78 2.65 15.33
C ILE A 34 -0.17 3.48 14.19
N THR A 35 -1.02 4.08 13.33
CA THR A 35 -0.60 4.95 12.22
C THR A 35 -0.75 6.43 12.61
N ASP A 36 0.31 7.00 13.16
CA ASP A 36 0.33 8.34 13.75
C ASP A 36 0.32 9.44 12.67
N GLU A 37 1.25 9.39 11.72
CA GLU A 37 1.42 10.37 10.65
C GLU A 37 1.25 9.69 9.28
N HIS A 38 0.49 10.31 8.39
CA HIS A 38 0.40 9.93 6.98
C HIS A 38 0.13 11.19 6.16
N SER A 39 1.16 11.72 5.51
CA SER A 39 1.16 13.03 4.84
C SER A 39 1.99 13.00 3.55
N ILE A 40 1.81 14.01 2.69
CA ILE A 40 2.65 14.21 1.50
C ILE A 40 3.49 15.47 1.71
N ASP A 41 4.81 15.30 1.65
CA ASP A 41 5.80 16.37 1.68
C ASP A 41 5.71 17.17 0.37
N ARG A 42 5.20 18.40 0.46
CA ARG A 42 4.98 19.26 -0.71
C ARG A 42 6.28 19.76 -1.34
N GLU A 43 7.38 19.82 -0.60
CA GLU A 43 8.67 20.27 -1.14
C GLU A 43 9.31 19.17 -2.00
N ARG A 44 9.10 17.91 -1.63
CA ARG A 44 9.57 16.74 -2.39
C ARG A 44 8.59 16.29 -3.47
N CYS A 45 7.32 16.66 -3.37
CA CYS A 45 6.28 16.21 -4.29
C CYS A 45 6.47 16.81 -5.69
N GLN A 46 6.57 15.95 -6.69
CA GLN A 46 6.64 16.35 -8.11
C GLN A 46 5.27 16.30 -8.82
N HIS A 47 4.17 16.22 -8.07
CA HIS A 47 2.79 16.21 -8.60
C HIS A 47 2.49 15.16 -9.68
N CYS A 48 3.17 14.01 -9.66
CA CYS A 48 2.98 12.94 -10.66
C CYS A 48 1.71 12.10 -10.49
N GLY A 49 1.00 12.19 -9.37
CA GLY A 49 -0.27 11.48 -9.15
C GLY A 49 -0.17 9.98 -8.87
N THR A 50 1.00 9.35 -9.02
CA THR A 50 1.19 7.88 -8.85
C THR A 50 0.62 7.32 -7.55
N CYS A 51 0.77 8.05 -6.44
CA CYS A 51 0.25 7.61 -5.15
C CYS A 51 -1.29 7.54 -5.12
N ALA A 52 -1.99 8.46 -5.79
CA ALA A 52 -3.44 8.46 -5.88
C ALA A 52 -3.94 7.40 -6.87
N GLU A 53 -3.28 7.26 -8.03
CA GLU A 53 -3.62 6.28 -9.06
C GLU A 53 -3.55 4.84 -8.54
N LEU A 54 -2.51 4.52 -7.76
CA LEU A 54 -2.31 3.18 -7.21
C LEU A 54 -3.08 2.92 -5.92
N CYS A 55 -3.83 3.90 -5.38
CA CYS A 55 -4.52 3.74 -4.12
C CYS A 55 -5.82 2.92 -4.31
N PRO A 56 -5.91 1.69 -3.79
CA PRO A 56 -7.07 0.83 -4.05
C PRO A 56 -8.36 1.34 -3.41
N THR A 57 -8.27 2.23 -2.43
CA THR A 57 -9.42 2.82 -1.73
C THR A 57 -9.67 4.28 -2.07
N GLY A 58 -8.88 4.86 -2.99
CA GLY A 58 -9.00 6.28 -3.35
C GLY A 58 -8.75 7.24 -2.17
N ALA A 59 -7.92 6.85 -1.21
CA ALA A 59 -7.71 7.58 0.03
C ALA A 59 -6.90 8.88 -0.12
N ILE A 60 -6.30 9.15 -1.28
CA ILE A 60 -5.31 10.21 -1.47
C ILE A 60 -5.88 11.33 -2.33
N ASP A 61 -5.85 12.55 -1.80
CA ASP A 61 -6.10 13.78 -2.55
C ASP A 61 -4.74 14.37 -2.97
N PRO A 62 -4.32 14.21 -4.25
CA PRO A 62 -3.01 14.64 -4.73
C PRO A 62 -2.88 16.16 -4.85
N GLU A 63 -4.00 16.90 -4.96
CA GLU A 63 -3.99 18.36 -5.04
C GLU A 63 -3.73 18.97 -3.65
N LYS A 64 -4.40 18.42 -2.63
CA LYS A 64 -4.22 18.87 -1.25
C LYS A 64 -3.03 18.22 -0.56
N GLY A 65 -2.48 17.14 -1.12
CA GLY A 65 -1.43 16.36 -0.47
C GLY A 65 -1.93 15.69 0.82
N ALA A 66 -3.21 15.32 0.85
CA ALA A 66 -3.90 14.85 2.05
C ALA A 66 -4.34 13.39 1.90
N VAL A 67 -4.34 12.66 3.02
CA VAL A 67 -4.76 11.26 3.06
C VAL A 67 -5.98 11.13 3.97
N ASN A 68 -7.07 10.59 3.43
CA ASN A 68 -8.25 10.23 4.21
C ASN A 68 -7.98 8.93 4.99
N LYS A 69 -7.67 9.08 6.28
CA LYS A 69 -7.42 7.97 7.21
C LYS A 69 -8.63 7.06 7.44
N GLU A 70 -9.86 7.51 7.15
CA GLU A 70 -11.06 6.70 7.32
C GLU A 70 -11.19 5.59 6.26
N VAL A 71 -10.65 5.82 5.06
CA VAL A 71 -10.68 4.84 3.96
C VAL A 71 -9.29 4.28 3.62
N CYS A 72 -8.22 4.85 4.18
CA CYS A 72 -6.89 4.27 4.08
C CYS A 72 -6.84 2.91 4.81
N VAL A 73 -6.24 1.92 4.16
CA VAL A 73 -6.08 0.54 4.65
C VAL A 73 -4.63 0.19 5.00
N ASP A 74 -3.76 1.21 5.08
CA ASP A 74 -2.35 1.06 5.44
C ASP A 74 -1.62 -0.04 4.65
N CYS A 75 -1.74 -0.03 3.31
CA CYS A 75 -1.06 -1.00 2.44
C CYS A 75 0.39 -0.61 2.07
N MET A 76 0.84 0.58 2.46
CA MET A 76 2.15 1.16 2.14
C MET A 76 2.49 1.26 0.63
N GLY A 77 1.50 1.14 -0.25
CA GLY A 77 1.72 1.27 -1.70
C GLY A 77 2.18 2.67 -2.11
N CYS A 78 1.60 3.71 -1.50
CA CYS A 78 1.92 5.10 -1.82
C CYS A 78 3.38 5.48 -1.46
N ILE A 79 3.90 5.03 -0.32
CA ILE A 79 5.28 5.32 0.11
C ILE A 79 6.32 4.58 -0.74
N ASN A 80 6.04 3.33 -1.13
CA ASN A 80 6.98 2.54 -1.92
C ASN A 80 7.03 2.96 -3.39
N ASN A 81 5.87 3.29 -3.97
CA ASN A 81 5.77 3.64 -5.40
C ASN A 81 5.96 5.13 -5.68
N CYS A 82 6.11 5.98 -4.66
CA CYS A 82 6.40 7.40 -4.91
C CYS A 82 7.83 7.56 -5.43
N PRO A 83 8.04 7.98 -6.70
CA PRO A 83 9.37 8.10 -7.28
C PRO A 83 10.22 9.16 -6.54
N ALA A 84 9.58 10.25 -6.13
CA ALA A 84 10.22 11.33 -5.37
C ALA A 84 10.37 11.02 -3.87
N GLN A 85 9.78 9.91 -3.39
CA GLN A 85 9.74 9.53 -1.98
C GLN A 85 9.19 10.66 -1.09
N ALA A 86 8.12 11.30 -1.55
CA ALA A 86 7.49 12.45 -0.88
C ALA A 86 6.42 12.03 0.15
N VAL A 87 6.00 10.77 0.18
CA VAL A 87 5.00 10.30 1.15
C VAL A 87 5.68 10.01 2.49
N ARG A 88 5.21 10.63 3.56
CA ARG A 88 5.67 10.38 4.93
C ARG A 88 4.63 9.55 5.67
N MET A 89 5.08 8.47 6.31
CA MET A 89 4.25 7.63 7.17
C MET A 89 5.02 7.27 8.43
N VAL A 90 4.36 7.36 9.60
CA VAL A 90 4.86 6.86 10.87
C VAL A 90 3.97 5.70 11.31
N TYR A 91 4.59 4.55 11.51
CA TYR A 91 3.92 3.32 11.92
C TYR A 91 4.57 2.82 13.20
N TRP A 92 3.76 2.62 14.25
CA TRP A 92 4.25 2.19 15.56
C TRP A 92 5.35 3.13 16.10
N GLY A 93 5.16 4.44 15.98
CA GLY A 93 6.14 5.45 16.40
C GLY A 93 7.46 5.44 15.61
N LYS A 94 7.55 4.71 14.50
CA LYS A 94 8.74 4.67 13.63
C LYS A 94 8.44 5.25 12.26
N PRO A 95 9.27 6.16 11.73
CA PRO A 95 9.12 6.62 10.37
C PRO A 95 9.41 5.46 9.41
N LEU A 96 8.52 5.26 8.46
CA LEU A 96 8.74 4.30 7.38
C LEU A 96 9.62 4.94 6.31
N VAL A 97 10.56 4.15 5.79
CA VAL A 97 11.41 4.52 4.67
C VAL A 97 10.88 3.78 3.44
N GLY A 98 10.47 4.52 2.41
CA GLY A 98 9.99 3.91 1.18
C GLY A 98 11.12 3.32 0.35
N TYR A 99 10.73 2.46 -0.60
CA TYR A 99 11.65 1.66 -1.41
C TYR A 99 12.85 2.42 -2.00
N HIS A 100 12.62 3.54 -2.70
CA HIS A 100 13.73 4.25 -3.35
C HIS A 100 14.67 4.95 -2.34
N ASP A 101 14.16 5.46 -1.22
CA ASP A 101 15.00 6.02 -0.16
C ASP A 101 15.79 4.90 0.54
N PHE A 102 15.18 3.73 0.74
CA PHE A 102 15.85 2.56 1.30
C PHE A 102 17.02 2.11 0.42
N LEU A 103 16.82 1.96 -0.90
CA LEU A 103 17.90 1.61 -1.82
C LEU A 103 19.06 2.60 -1.76
N ARG A 104 18.76 3.90 -1.73
CA ARG A 104 19.78 4.96 -1.58
C ARG A 104 20.56 4.85 -0.27
N GLN A 105 19.86 4.68 0.84
CA GLN A 105 20.47 4.58 2.17
C GLN A 105 21.37 3.35 2.31
N GLN A 106 20.99 2.24 1.68
CA GLN A 106 21.74 0.99 1.72
C GLN A 106 22.79 0.86 0.61
N GLY A 107 22.88 1.84 -0.31
CA GLY A 107 23.78 1.77 -1.46
C GLY A 107 23.48 0.59 -2.40
N ILE A 108 22.21 0.16 -2.47
CA ILE A 108 21.79 -0.98 -3.26
C ILE A 108 21.42 -0.52 -4.67
N ALA A 109 22.14 -1.03 -5.67
CA ALA A 109 21.80 -0.89 -7.08
C ALA A 109 21.15 -2.17 -7.59
N VAL A 110 19.83 -2.14 -7.81
CA VAL A 110 19.09 -3.25 -8.42
C VAL A 110 19.36 -3.24 -9.92
N LYS A 111 19.95 -4.31 -10.45
CA LYS A 111 20.06 -4.52 -11.90
C LYS A 111 18.80 -5.24 -12.36
N GLU A 112 17.99 -4.58 -13.17
CA GLU A 112 16.83 -5.21 -13.77
C GLU A 112 17.29 -6.28 -14.79
N PRO A 113 16.67 -7.47 -14.77
CA PRO A 113 16.94 -8.51 -15.76
C PRO A 113 16.39 -8.06 -17.12
N LYS A 114 17.05 -8.49 -18.21
CA LYS A 114 16.75 -8.02 -19.58
C LYS A 114 15.32 -8.36 -20.02
N GLU A 115 14.74 -9.39 -19.42
CA GLU A 115 13.42 -9.94 -19.70
C GLU A 115 12.27 -9.02 -19.25
N ILE A 116 12.52 -8.10 -18.31
CA ILE A 116 11.51 -7.22 -17.70
C ILE A 116 11.51 -5.82 -18.35
N VAL A 117 12.51 -5.48 -19.16
CA VAL A 117 12.59 -4.21 -19.87
C VAL A 117 11.57 -4.19 -21.01
N HIS A 118 10.30 -4.05 -20.67
CA HIS A 118 9.20 -3.85 -21.62
C HIS A 118 9.22 -2.41 -22.12
N GLY A 119 10.18 -2.13 -23.00
CA GLY A 119 10.40 -0.84 -23.65
C GLY A 119 11.19 -0.93 -24.97
N GLU A 120 11.55 -2.13 -25.42
CA GLU A 120 12.01 -2.36 -26.79
C GLU A 120 11.14 -3.44 -27.43
N SER A 121 10.13 -2.99 -28.17
CA SER A 121 9.42 -3.75 -29.20
C SER A 121 9.70 -3.10 -30.54
#